data_AF-A0A7X8JVS1-F1
#
_entry.id   AF-A0A7X8JVS1-F1
#
_cell.length_a   1.000
_cell.length_b   1.000
_cell.length_c   1.000
_cell.angle_alpha   90.00
_cell.angle_beta   90.00
_cell.angle_gamma   90.00
#
_symmetry.space_group_name_H-M   'P 1'
#
loop_
_entity.id
_entity.type
_entity.pdbx_description
1 polymer ?
#
loop_
_entity_poly.entity_id
_entity_poly.type
_entity_poly.pdbx_seq_one_letter_code
_entity_poly.pdbx_strand_id
1 'polypeptide(L)'
;MSEGVKFLLTNALIELLIVIAILGVISVIAFSMFTGVINNSRKKSDEQQALLIEKAVLSYMIQSNDYKLQHLKYDGSNHSMNGKDSEELIYALQNTIICDIDGSEKEIYPILNPKSSSTPSASNYLPFWNTTKGGNYIGYKIEIDSETLSCNVTPVTSNAKVFVDEH
;
A
#
# COMPACT_ATOMS: atom_id res chain seq x y z
N MET A 1 39.21 31.28 45.76
CA MET A 1 38.97 30.76 44.39
C MET A 1 38.99 31.97 43.45
N SER A 2 40.04 32.10 42.65
CA SER A 2 40.38 33.31 41.87
C SER A 2 39.27 33.69 40.89
N GLU A 3 39.00 34.99 40.71
CA GLU A 3 38.03 35.52 39.73
C GLU A 3 38.26 34.99 38.31
N GLY A 4 39.52 34.65 37.96
CA GLY A 4 39.83 34.02 36.68
C GLY A 4 39.14 32.67 36.46
N VAL A 5 38.96 31.86 37.52
CA VAL A 5 38.24 30.58 37.43
C VAL A 5 36.73 30.80 37.25
N LYS A 6 36.17 31.84 37.90
CA LYS A 6 34.76 32.21 37.71
C LYS A 6 34.49 32.71 36.29
N PHE A 7 35.40 33.50 35.71
CA PHE A 7 35.29 34.00 34.34
C PHE A 7 35.30 32.84 33.32
N LEU A 8 36.24 31.90 33.45
CA LEU A 8 36.34 30.74 32.55
C LEU A 8 35.11 29.82 32.64
N LEU A 9 34.62 29.55 33.85
CA LEU A 9 33.40 28.75 34.05
C LEU A 9 32.15 29.43 33.48
N THR A 10 32.04 30.76 33.64
CA THR A 10 30.89 31.52 33.10
C THR A 10 30.90 31.51 31.57
N ASN A 11 32.08 31.61 30.94
CA ASN A 11 32.21 31.52 29.49
C ASN A 11 31.87 30.11 28.95
N ALA A 12 32.33 29.06 29.63
CA ALA A 12 32.01 27.69 29.24
C ALA A 12 30.50 27.38 29.37
N LEU A 13 29.84 27.92 30.39
CA LEU A 13 28.40 27.74 30.59
C LEU A 13 27.55 28.48 29.54
N ILE A 14 27.92 29.72 29.20
CA ILE A 14 27.19 30.48 28.16
C ILE A 14 27.40 29.87 26.77
N GLU A 15 28.61 29.39 26.48
CA GLU A 15 28.92 28.71 25.21
C GLU A 15 28.08 27.45 25.06
N LEU A 16 28.01 26.60 26.09
CA LEU A 16 27.16 25.42 26.09
C LEU A 16 25.68 25.79 25.96
N LEU A 17 25.23 26.86 26.61
CA LEU A 17 23.84 27.34 26.54
C LEU A 17 23.44 27.77 25.12
N ILE A 18 24.33 28.46 24.41
CA ILE A 18 24.09 28.86 23.02
C ILE A 18 24.05 27.62 22.12
N VAL A 19 24.93 26.64 22.33
CA VAL A 19 24.95 25.40 21.56
C VAL A 19 23.63 24.63 21.70
N ILE A 20 23.14 24.42 22.92
CA ILE A 20 21.87 23.71 23.12
C ILE A 20 20.67 24.49 22.56
N ALA A 21 20.71 25.83 22.60
CA ALA A 21 19.68 26.67 22.02
C ALA A 21 19.61 26.53 20.49
N ILE A 22 20.76 26.58 19.81
CA ILE A 22 20.84 26.40 18.36
C ILE A 22 20.45 24.97 17.95
N LEU A 23 20.96 23.95 18.67
CA LEU A 23 20.62 22.55 18.41
C LEU A 23 19.11 22.29 18.57
N GLY A 24 18.46 22.93 19.54
CA GLY A 24 17.01 22.86 19.72
C GLY A 24 16.23 23.35 18.50
N VAL A 25 16.60 24.54 17.98
CA VAL A 25 15.93 25.12 16.80
C VAL A 25 16.16 24.26 15.55
N ILE A 26 17.40 23.83 15.30
CA ILE A 26 17.73 23.00 14.13
C ILE A 26 16.98 21.66 14.19
N SER A 27 16.86 21.06 15.37
CA SER A 27 16.18 19.77 15.54
C SER A 27 14.71 19.83 15.13
N VAL A 28 13.99 20.90 15.52
CA VAL A 28 12.56 21.06 15.18
C VAL A 28 12.34 21.16 13.66
N ILE A 29 13.20 21.90 12.96
CA ILE A 29 13.12 22.04 11.50
C ILE A 29 13.44 20.70 10.83
N ALA A 30 14.50 20.02 11.28
CA ALA A 30 14.92 18.74 10.72
C ALA A 30 13.85 17.65 10.87
N PHE A 31 13.19 17.55 12.03
CA PHE A 31 12.11 16.59 12.25
C PHE A 31 10.96 16.79 11.26
N SER A 32 10.54 18.04 11.04
CA SER A 32 9.47 18.37 10.10
C SER A 32 9.80 17.94 8.67
N MET A 33 11.05 18.14 8.25
CA MET A 33 11.54 17.69 6.94
C MET A 33 11.57 16.16 6.82
N PHE A 34 12.09 15.46 7.85
CA PHE A 34 12.14 14.01 7.85
C PHE A 34 10.75 13.38 7.78
N THR A 35 9.76 13.92 8.50
CA THR A 35 8.37 13.46 8.41
C THR A 35 7.80 13.60 6.99
N GLY A 36 8.08 14.72 6.31
CA GLY A 36 7.67 14.92 4.92
C GLY A 36 8.26 13.89 3.97
N VAL A 37 9.57 13.62 4.07
CA VAL A 37 10.27 12.62 3.25
C VAL A 37 9.73 11.22 3.51
N ILE A 38 9.53 10.85 4.77
CA ILE A 38 8.99 9.53 5.16
C ILE A 38 7.58 9.34 4.60
N ASN A 39 6.71 10.35 4.71
CA ASN A 39 5.34 10.27 4.19
C ASN A 39 5.32 10.13 2.67
N ASN A 40 6.16 10.88 1.96
CA ASN A 40 6.28 10.77 0.51
C ASN A 40 6.83 9.39 0.10
N SER A 41 7.82 8.88 0.83
CA SER A 41 8.36 7.54 0.62
C SER A 41 7.29 6.45 0.79
N ARG A 42 6.42 6.56 1.80
CA ARG A 42 5.29 5.64 2.01
C ARG A 42 4.30 5.70 0.86
N LYS A 43 3.88 6.91 0.44
CA LYS A 43 2.97 7.08 -0.71
C LYS A 43 3.52 6.48 -1.99
N LYS A 44 4.81 6.71 -2.28
CA LYS A 44 5.47 6.11 -3.43
C LYS A 44 5.55 4.58 -3.34
N SER A 45 5.75 4.04 -2.14
CA SER A 45 5.66 2.59 -1.92
C SER A 45 4.26 2.06 -2.18
N ASP A 46 3.22 2.82 -1.83
CA ASP A 46 1.82 2.47 -2.10
C ASP A 46 1.49 2.48 -3.58
N GLU A 47 2.02 3.43 -4.34
CA GLU A 47 1.91 3.47 -5.81
C GLU A 47 2.56 2.24 -6.45
N GLN A 48 3.77 1.86 -6.01
CA GLN A 48 4.42 0.64 -6.52
C GLN A 48 3.64 -0.62 -6.16
N GLN A 49 3.04 -0.65 -4.97
CA GLN A 49 2.22 -1.77 -4.54
C GLN A 49 0.90 -1.85 -5.31
N ALA A 50 0.27 -0.72 -5.59
CA ALA A 50 -0.91 -0.64 -6.44
C ALA A 50 -0.60 -1.19 -7.84
N LEU A 51 0.54 -0.79 -8.42
CA LEU A 51 1.00 -1.31 -9.71
C LEU A 51 1.24 -2.83 -9.71
N LEU A 52 1.70 -3.41 -8.58
CA LEU A 52 1.82 -4.87 -8.45
C LEU A 52 0.45 -5.56 -8.46
N ILE A 53 -0.53 -4.98 -7.76
CA ILE A 53 -1.91 -5.51 -7.74
C ILE A 53 -2.52 -5.38 -9.14
N GLU A 54 -2.34 -4.24 -9.81
CA GLU A 54 -2.81 -3.99 -11.18
C GLU A 54 -2.30 -5.05 -12.16
N LYS A 55 -0.99 -5.31 -12.15
CA LYS A 55 -0.38 -6.35 -12.98
C LYS A 55 -0.89 -7.75 -12.64
N ALA A 56 -1.17 -8.03 -11.37
CA ALA A 56 -1.74 -9.31 -10.97
C ALA A 56 -3.17 -9.50 -11.50
N VAL A 57 -4.01 -8.46 -11.42
CA VAL A 57 -5.37 -8.46 -11.99
C VAL A 57 -5.33 -8.60 -13.51
N LEU A 58 -4.49 -7.81 -14.21
CA LEU A 58 -4.29 -7.93 -15.66
C LEU A 58 -3.84 -9.34 -16.06
N SER A 59 -2.89 -9.90 -15.32
CA SER A 59 -2.40 -11.25 -15.56
C SER A 59 -3.50 -12.29 -15.38
N TYR A 60 -4.37 -12.14 -14.36
CA TYR A 60 -5.55 -13.00 -14.20
C TYR A 60 -6.47 -12.88 -15.42
N MET A 61 -6.82 -11.67 -15.84
CA MET A 61 -7.74 -11.43 -16.95
C MET A 61 -7.23 -12.04 -18.27
N ILE A 62 -5.94 -11.86 -18.58
CA ILE A 62 -5.32 -12.41 -19.79
C ILE A 62 -5.22 -13.94 -19.73
N GLN A 63 -4.93 -14.50 -18.55
CA GLN A 63 -4.82 -15.95 -18.40
C GLN A 63 -6.20 -16.60 -18.42
N SER A 64 -7.18 -16.08 -17.70
CA SER A 64 -8.51 -16.67 -17.56
C SER A 64 -9.44 -16.40 -18.75
N ASN A 65 -9.22 -15.31 -19.49
CA ASN A 65 -10.21 -14.67 -20.37
C ASN A 65 -11.48 -14.21 -19.64
N ASP A 66 -11.48 -14.17 -18.30
CA ASP A 66 -12.55 -13.57 -17.49
C ASP A 66 -12.24 -12.09 -17.26
N TYR A 67 -12.60 -11.27 -18.24
CA TYR A 67 -12.39 -9.81 -18.19
C TYR A 67 -13.34 -9.09 -17.23
N LYS A 68 -14.39 -9.77 -16.76
CA LYS A 68 -15.39 -9.18 -15.86
C LYS A 68 -15.24 -9.62 -14.40
N LEU A 69 -14.27 -10.49 -14.12
CA LEU A 69 -14.03 -11.08 -12.81
C LEU A 69 -15.31 -11.72 -12.21
N GLN A 70 -16.07 -12.46 -13.02
CA GLN A 70 -17.34 -13.08 -12.63
C GLN A 70 -17.21 -14.58 -12.29
N HIS A 71 -16.12 -15.21 -12.71
CA HIS A 71 -15.92 -16.66 -12.69
C HIS A 71 -14.73 -17.09 -11.82
N LEU A 72 -14.39 -16.31 -10.77
CA LEU A 72 -13.29 -16.64 -9.88
C LEU A 72 -13.71 -17.68 -8.84
N LYS A 73 -13.09 -18.87 -8.84
CA LYS A 73 -13.19 -19.85 -7.74
C LYS A 73 -11.86 -19.96 -7.00
N TYR A 74 -11.81 -19.55 -5.74
CA TYR A 74 -10.59 -19.67 -4.90
C TYR A 74 -10.83 -20.43 -3.58
N ASP A 75 -12.09 -20.68 -3.23
CA ASP A 75 -12.53 -21.42 -2.03
C ASP A 75 -13.53 -22.55 -2.39
N GLY A 76 -13.60 -22.90 -3.68
CA GLY A 76 -14.58 -23.87 -4.21
C GLY A 76 -15.92 -23.26 -4.61
N SER A 77 -16.16 -21.97 -4.39
CA SER A 77 -17.37 -21.25 -4.82
C SER A 77 -17.06 -20.25 -5.94
N ASN A 78 -18.04 -19.96 -6.80
CA ASN A 78 -17.93 -18.88 -7.80
C ASN A 78 -18.12 -17.53 -7.11
N HIS A 79 -17.18 -16.61 -7.35
CA HIS A 79 -17.22 -15.24 -6.85
C HIS A 79 -17.21 -14.24 -8.00
N SER A 80 -18.13 -13.27 -7.94
CA SER A 80 -18.08 -12.06 -8.76
C SER A 80 -17.52 -10.92 -7.93
N MET A 81 -16.48 -10.27 -8.46
CA MET A 81 -15.72 -9.26 -7.73
C MET A 81 -16.29 -7.85 -7.89
N ASN A 82 -17.19 -7.60 -8.85
CA ASN A 82 -17.72 -6.25 -9.06
C ASN A 82 -18.51 -5.74 -7.82
N GLY A 83 -18.12 -4.57 -7.31
CA GLY A 83 -18.71 -3.94 -6.12
C GLY A 83 -18.24 -4.51 -4.77
N LYS A 84 -17.41 -5.55 -4.78
CA LYS A 84 -16.81 -6.16 -3.59
C LYS A 84 -15.65 -5.34 -3.04
N ASP A 85 -15.27 -5.62 -1.81
CA ASP A 85 -14.13 -5.00 -1.19
C ASP A 85 -12.84 -5.46 -1.90
N SER A 86 -11.93 -4.51 -2.15
CA SER A 86 -10.68 -4.76 -2.87
C SER A 86 -9.82 -5.84 -2.22
N GLU A 87 -9.93 -5.99 -0.89
CA GLU A 87 -9.26 -7.02 -0.11
C GLU A 87 -9.68 -8.45 -0.51
N GLU A 88 -10.94 -8.65 -0.93
CA GLU A 88 -11.45 -9.96 -1.37
C GLU A 88 -10.74 -10.41 -2.66
N LEU A 89 -10.60 -9.49 -3.63
CA LEU A 89 -9.86 -9.76 -4.86
C LEU A 89 -8.36 -9.96 -4.59
N ILE A 90 -7.76 -9.13 -3.74
CA ILE A 90 -6.35 -9.28 -3.35
C ILE A 90 -6.10 -10.61 -2.64
N TYR A 91 -7.06 -11.09 -1.84
CA TYR A 91 -7.01 -12.39 -1.20
C TYR A 91 -7.14 -13.53 -2.24
N ALA A 92 -8.07 -13.42 -3.17
CA ALA A 92 -8.26 -14.40 -4.24
C ALA A 92 -6.98 -14.56 -5.09
N LEU A 93 -6.31 -13.46 -5.46
CA LEU A 93 -5.07 -13.47 -6.25
C LEU A 93 -3.87 -14.12 -5.55
N GLN A 94 -3.94 -14.31 -4.23
CA GLN A 94 -2.94 -15.03 -3.44
C GLN A 94 -3.20 -16.54 -3.38
N ASN A 95 -4.37 -17.01 -3.83
CA ASN A 95 -4.75 -18.41 -3.87
C ASN A 95 -4.66 -18.96 -5.31
N THR A 96 -4.70 -20.29 -5.44
CA THR A 96 -4.95 -20.91 -6.74
C THR A 96 -6.39 -20.62 -7.14
N ILE A 97 -6.58 -20.03 -8.32
CA ILE A 97 -7.90 -19.68 -8.86
C ILE A 97 -8.26 -20.69 -9.93
N ILE A 98 -9.46 -21.26 -9.84
CA ILE A 98 -10.08 -22.02 -10.92
C ILE A 98 -11.07 -21.08 -11.60
N CYS A 99 -10.82 -20.75 -12.87
CA CYS A 99 -11.76 -20.01 -13.69
C CYS A 99 -12.58 -20.99 -14.52
N ASP A 100 -13.90 -20.88 -14.49
CA ASP A 100 -14.81 -21.73 -15.25
C ASP A 100 -15.65 -20.87 -16.20
N ILE A 101 -15.26 -20.90 -17.48
CA ILE A 101 -15.98 -20.22 -18.57
C ILE A 101 -16.50 -21.29 -19.51
N ASP A 102 -17.83 -21.33 -19.69
CA ASP A 102 -18.53 -22.24 -20.61
C ASP A 102 -18.13 -23.73 -20.44
N GLY A 103 -17.85 -24.17 -19.21
CA GLY A 103 -17.48 -25.55 -18.89
C GLY A 103 -16.00 -25.88 -19.13
N SER A 104 -15.18 -24.90 -19.49
CA SER A 104 -13.73 -25.01 -19.55
C SER A 104 -13.12 -24.49 -18.25
N GLU A 105 -12.70 -25.40 -17.38
CA GLU A 105 -11.97 -25.04 -16.16
C GLU A 105 -10.51 -24.75 -16.48
N LYS A 106 -10.04 -23.57 -16.08
CA LYS A 106 -8.66 -23.14 -16.17
C LYS A 106 -8.10 -22.84 -14.80
N GLU A 107 -7.13 -23.66 -14.39
CA GLU A 107 -6.39 -23.47 -13.16
C GLU A 107 -5.30 -22.40 -13.35
N ILE A 108 -5.28 -21.42 -12.45
CA ILE A 108 -4.35 -20.31 -12.43
C ILE A 108 -3.67 -20.31 -11.06
N TYR A 109 -2.37 -20.55 -11.04
CA TYR A 109 -1.57 -20.51 -9.82
C TYR A 109 -1.53 -19.10 -9.21
N PRO A 110 -1.23 -18.97 -7.90
CA PRO A 110 -1.15 -17.68 -7.23
C PRO A 110 -0.31 -16.67 -8.01
N ILE A 111 -0.93 -15.56 -8.37
CA ILE A 111 -0.28 -14.49 -9.15
C ILE A 111 0.38 -13.49 -8.20
N LEU A 112 -0.18 -13.38 -6.99
CA LEU A 112 0.28 -12.45 -5.96
C LEU A 112 0.89 -13.24 -4.79
N ASN A 113 2.17 -13.04 -4.51
CA ASN A 113 2.85 -13.78 -3.44
C ASN A 113 2.54 -13.20 -2.05
N PRO A 114 2.09 -14.00 -1.07
CA PRO A 114 1.94 -13.50 0.29
C PRO A 114 3.27 -12.98 0.85
N LYS A 115 3.26 -11.78 1.46
CA LYS A 115 4.49 -11.03 1.79
C LYS A 115 5.29 -11.56 2.98
N SER A 116 4.66 -12.28 3.91
CA SER A 116 5.25 -12.55 5.23
C SER A 116 5.04 -13.99 5.73
N SER A 117 4.44 -14.86 4.91
CA SER A 117 4.24 -16.29 5.19
C SER A 117 3.78 -17.00 3.92
N SER A 118 3.74 -18.33 3.91
CA SER A 118 3.08 -19.11 2.84
C SER A 118 1.55 -19.01 2.88
N THR A 119 0.96 -18.28 3.83
CA THR A 119 -0.49 -18.13 3.98
C THR A 119 -1.00 -16.82 3.35
N PRO A 120 -1.97 -16.88 2.43
CA PRO A 120 -2.67 -15.72 1.87
C PRO A 120 -3.23 -14.80 2.94
N SER A 121 -3.02 -13.49 2.80
CA SER A 121 -3.67 -12.50 3.67
C SER A 121 -3.74 -11.14 2.98
N ALA A 122 -4.97 -10.60 2.86
CA ALA A 122 -5.19 -9.25 2.35
C ALA A 122 -4.59 -8.17 3.27
N SER A 123 -4.48 -8.44 4.57
CA SER A 123 -3.93 -7.47 5.53
C SER A 123 -2.45 -7.16 5.28
N ASN A 124 -1.69 -8.11 4.70
CA ASN A 124 -0.30 -7.90 4.28
C ASN A 124 -0.18 -6.93 3.11
N TYR A 125 -1.29 -6.67 2.43
CA TYR A 125 -1.38 -5.75 1.32
C TYR A 125 -1.90 -4.38 1.71
N LEU A 126 -2.20 -4.09 2.98
CA LEU A 126 -2.64 -2.74 3.37
C LEU A 126 -1.59 -1.67 2.98
N PRO A 127 -2.04 -0.46 2.57
CA PRO A 127 -1.15 0.65 2.25
C PRO A 127 -0.18 0.98 3.40
N PHE A 128 1.05 1.37 3.09
CA PHE A 128 2.05 1.89 4.00
C PHE A 128 1.67 3.25 4.58
N TRP A 129 1.02 4.13 3.81
CA TRP A 129 0.47 5.40 4.28
C TRP A 129 -0.99 5.27 4.75
N ASN A 130 -1.24 4.23 5.56
CA ASN A 130 -2.55 3.98 6.16
C ASN A 130 -2.81 4.78 7.45
N THR A 131 -4.07 4.76 7.89
CA THR A 131 -4.56 5.47 9.10
C THR A 131 -3.80 5.09 10.37
N THR A 132 -3.45 3.81 10.56
CA THR A 132 -2.69 3.33 11.72
C THR A 132 -1.25 3.84 11.75
N LYS A 133 -0.68 4.22 10.59
CA LYS A 133 0.70 4.72 10.44
C LYS A 133 0.78 6.25 10.31
N GLY A 134 -0.32 6.96 10.57
CA GLY A 134 -0.41 8.43 10.45
C GLY A 134 -0.62 8.93 9.01
N GLY A 135 -1.06 8.06 8.11
CA GLY A 135 -1.57 8.41 6.79
C GLY A 135 -3.09 8.36 6.71
N ASN A 136 -3.63 8.36 5.49
CA ASN A 136 -5.07 8.47 5.25
C ASN A 136 -5.66 7.35 4.39
N TYR A 137 -4.83 6.47 3.81
CA TYR A 137 -5.33 5.42 2.93
C TYR A 137 -5.98 4.28 3.73
N ILE A 138 -7.11 3.79 3.23
CA ILE A 138 -7.87 2.69 3.83
C ILE A 138 -7.72 1.39 3.03
N GLY A 139 -7.28 1.46 1.78
CA GLY A 139 -7.15 0.31 0.87
C GLY A 139 -6.91 0.77 -0.57
N TYR A 140 -7.30 -0.06 -1.54
CA TYR A 140 -7.17 0.25 -2.97
C TYR A 140 -8.52 0.30 -3.65
N LYS A 141 -8.68 1.20 -4.61
CA LYS A 141 -9.74 1.14 -5.61
C LYS A 141 -9.17 0.44 -6.83
N ILE A 142 -9.84 -0.61 -7.28
CA ILE A 142 -9.45 -1.41 -8.44
C ILE A 142 -10.51 -1.15 -9.51
N GLU A 143 -10.12 -0.49 -10.59
CA GLU A 143 -11.01 -0.15 -11.71
C GLU A 143 -10.59 -0.96 -12.93
N ILE A 144 -11.53 -1.70 -13.50
CA ILE A 144 -11.30 -2.59 -14.63
C ILE A 144 -12.23 -2.16 -15.74
N ASP A 145 -11.65 -1.96 -16.93
CA ASP A 145 -12.39 -1.75 -18.16
C ASP A 145 -12.27 -3.03 -18.99
N SER A 146 -13.40 -3.72 -19.11
CA SER A 146 -13.48 -5.01 -19.79
C SER A 146 -13.40 -4.90 -21.32
N GLU A 147 -13.63 -3.72 -21.91
CA GLU A 147 -13.52 -3.50 -23.36
C GLU A 147 -12.07 -3.19 -23.76
N THR A 148 -11.41 -2.30 -23.02
CA THR A 148 -10.03 -1.89 -23.32
C THR A 148 -8.99 -2.82 -22.71
N LEU A 149 -9.42 -3.82 -21.94
CA LEU A 149 -8.57 -4.75 -21.20
C LEU A 149 -7.56 -4.01 -20.30
N SER A 150 -8.02 -2.93 -19.68
CA SER A 150 -7.20 -2.11 -18.80
C SER A 150 -7.64 -2.26 -17.34
N CYS A 151 -6.67 -2.10 -16.44
CA CYS A 151 -6.88 -2.11 -15.01
C CYS A 151 -6.12 -0.94 -14.44
N ASN A 152 -6.72 -0.22 -13.51
CA ASN A 152 -6.09 0.86 -12.76
C ASN A 152 -6.30 0.61 -11.28
N VAL A 153 -5.21 0.58 -10.51
CA VAL A 153 -5.27 0.40 -9.07
C VAL A 153 -4.74 1.65 -8.40
N THR A 154 -5.53 2.25 -7.52
CA THR A 154 -5.15 3.48 -6.82
C THR A 154 -5.37 3.34 -5.31
N PRO A 155 -4.41 3.77 -4.47
CA PRO A 155 -4.65 3.90 -3.03
C PRO A 155 -5.72 4.96 -2.76
N VAL A 156 -6.68 4.66 -1.89
CA VAL A 156 -7.83 5.55 -1.65
C VAL A 156 -8.11 5.78 -0.17
N THR A 157 -8.76 6.90 0.13
CA THR A 157 -9.23 7.29 1.47
C THR A 157 -10.69 6.87 1.73
N SER A 158 -11.41 6.44 0.70
CA SER A 158 -12.79 5.94 0.75
C SER A 158 -13.05 5.00 -0.43
N ASN A 159 -14.08 4.15 -0.36
CA ASN A 159 -14.48 3.26 -1.45
C ASN A 159 -13.36 2.32 -1.97
N ALA A 160 -12.67 1.64 -1.05
CA ALA A 160 -11.63 0.65 -1.38
C ALA A 160 -12.24 -0.65 -1.96
N LYS A 161 -12.83 -0.55 -3.14
CA LYS A 161 -13.65 -1.58 -3.80
C LYS A 161 -13.16 -1.86 -5.21
N VAL A 162 -13.64 -2.96 -5.77
CA VAL A 162 -13.48 -3.33 -7.17
C VAL A 162 -14.65 -2.79 -7.98
N PHE A 163 -14.36 -2.16 -9.11
CA PHE A 163 -15.33 -1.65 -10.07
C PHE A 163 -14.98 -2.22 -11.44
N VAL A 164 -15.92 -2.95 -12.02
CA VAL A 164 -15.84 -3.45 -13.40
C VAL A 164 -16.78 -2.61 -14.23
N ASP A 165 -16.22 -1.88 -15.18
CA ASP A 165 -16.98 -1.09 -16.15
C ASP A 165 -17.37 -1.98 -17.34
N GLU A 166 -18.66 -1.90 -17.67
CA GLU A 166 -19.33 -2.63 -18.74
C GLU A 166 -20.09 -1.57 -19.54
N HIS A 167 -19.43 -0.96 -20.53
CA HIS A 167 -20.10 -0.08 -21.49
C HIS A 167 -20.90 -0.90 -22.52
#